data_AF-A0A964XP42-F1
#
_entry.id   AF-A0A964XP42-F1
#
_cell.length_a   1.000
_cell.length_b   1.000
_cell.length_c   1.000
_cell.angle_alpha   90.00
_cell.angle_beta   90.00
_cell.angle_gamma   90.00
#
_symmetry.space_group_name_H-M   'P 1'
#
loop_
_entity.id
_entity.type
_entity.pdbx_description
1 polymer ?
#
loop_
_entity_poly.entity_id
_entity_poly.type
_entity_poly.pdbx_seq_one_letter_code
_entity_poly.pdbx_strand_id
1 'polypeptide(L)' 'MRIRLATTADLPLLQEIERAAGEPFRALGMAAIADDEPPPLAELDRFRRAG' A
#
# COMPACT_ATOMS: atom_id res chain seq x y z
N MET A 1 14.47 -2.80 -13.64
CA MET A 1 13.83 -2.56 -12.33
C MET A 1 14.91 -2.54 -11.27
N ARG A 2 15.01 -1.49 -10.44
CA ARG A 2 16.03 -1.38 -9.38
C ARG A 2 15.35 -1.53 -8.02
N ILE A 3 15.73 -2.55 -7.26
CA ILE A 3 15.23 -2.77 -5.89
C ILE A 3 16.17 -2.04 -4.93
N ARG A 4 15.59 -1.32 -3.96
CA ARG A 4 16.30 -0.56 -2.91
C ARG A 4 15.46 -0.55 -1.63
N LEU A 5 16.08 -0.21 -0.51
CA LEU A 5 15.34 0.06 0.73
C LEU A 5 14.38 1.24 0.54
N ALA A 6 13.23 1.14 1.22
CA ALA A 6 12.23 2.20 1.26
C ALA A 6 12.70 3.36 2.16
N THR A 7 12.44 4.57 1.70
CA THR A 7 12.64 5.82 2.44
C THR A 7 11.29 6.34 2.92
N THR A 8 11.27 7.28 3.86
CA THR A 8 10.03 7.90 4.33
C THR A 8 9.23 8.56 3.19
N ALA A 9 9.91 9.06 2.15
CA ALA A 9 9.28 9.68 0.99
C ALA A 9 8.51 8.67 0.11
N ASP A 10 8.80 7.37 0.24
CA ASP A 10 8.12 6.33 -0.53
C ASP A 10 6.78 5.90 0.13
N LEU A 11 6.51 6.26 1.38
CA LEU A 11 5.34 5.76 2.11
C LEU A 11 3.99 6.15 1.49
N PRO A 12 3.78 7.40 1.01
CA PRO A 12 2.54 7.73 0.28
C PRO A 12 2.38 6.90 -1.00
N LEU A 13 3.49 6.63 -1.72
CA LEU A 13 3.45 5.80 -2.91
C LEU A 13 3.05 4.35 -2.60
N LEU A 14 3.44 3.82 -1.44
CA LEU A 14 2.98 2.49 -1.01
C LEU A 14 1.45 2.43 -0.83
N GLN A 15 0.83 3.49 -0.30
CA GLN A 15 -0.64 3.55 -0.19
C GLN A 15 -1.33 3.55 -1.56
N GLU A 16 -0.77 4.27 -2.54
CA GLU A 16 -1.27 4.24 -3.92
C GLU A 16 -1.13 2.84 -4.56
N ILE A 17 -0.05 2.13 -4.26
CA ILE A 17 0.16 0.76 -4.72
C ILE A 17 -0.88 -0.18 -4.11
N GLU A 18 -1.15 -0.10 -2.80
CA GLU A 18 -2.20 -0.90 -2.14
C GLU A 18 -3.57 -0.65 -2.76
N ARG A 19 -3.94 0.62 -2.99
CA ARG A 19 -5.21 0.96 -3.63
C ARG A 19 -5.29 0.42 -5.06
N ALA A 20 -4.22 0.56 -5.84
CA ALA A 20 -4.15 0.04 -7.19
C ALA A 20 -4.17 -1.51 -7.23
N ALA A 21 -3.61 -2.16 -6.22
CA ALA A 21 -3.66 -3.61 -6.06
C ALA A 21 -5.05 -4.10 -5.66
N GLY A 22 -5.79 -3.30 -4.89
CA GLY A 22 -7.17 -3.56 -4.49
C GLY A 22 -8.20 -3.40 -5.61
N GLU A 23 -8.03 -2.44 -6.53
CA GLU A 23 -9.07 -2.12 -7.51
C GLU A 23 -9.52 -3.28 -8.43
N PRO A 24 -8.64 -4.19 -8.91
CA PRO A 24 -9.06 -5.36 -9.68
C PRO A 24 -10.09 -6.25 -8.99
N PHE A 25 -10.13 -6.27 -7.65
CA PHE A 25 -11.10 -7.04 -6.88
C PHE A 25 -12.54 -6.56 -7.10
N ARG A 26 -12.75 -5.29 -7.48
CA ARG A 26 -14.08 -4.75 -7.80
C ARG A 26 -14.70 -5.48 -8.99
N ALA A 27 -13.90 -5.79 -10.02
CA ALA A 27 -14.35 -6.52 -11.20
C ALA A 27 -14.74 -7.98 -10.90
N LEU A 28 -14.29 -8.53 -9.76
CA LEU A 28 -14.60 -9.88 -9.29
C LEU A 28 -15.79 -9.91 -8.31
N GLY A 29 -16.50 -8.79 -8.13
CA GLY A 29 -17.58 -8.69 -7.15
C GLY A 29 -17.10 -8.61 -5.69
N MET A 30 -15.80 -8.38 -5.47
CA MET A 30 -15.18 -8.30 -4.15
C MET A 30 -14.92 -6.83 -3.75
N ALA A 31 -15.95 -5.99 -3.87
CA ALA A 31 -15.84 -4.54 -3.62
C ALA A 31 -15.32 -4.23 -2.20
N ALA A 32 -15.68 -5.03 -1.20
CA ALA A 32 -15.19 -4.85 0.18
C ALA A 32 -13.65 -4.94 0.30
N ILE A 33 -12.96 -5.65 -0.60
CA ILE A 33 -11.49 -5.68 -0.65
C ILE A 33 -10.96 -4.46 -1.39
N ALA A 34 -11.60 -4.07 -2.50
CA ALA A 34 -11.19 -2.90 -3.27
C ALA A 34 -11.36 -1.58 -2.49
N ASP A 35 -12.35 -1.53 -1.61
CA ASP A 35 -12.68 -0.38 -0.77
C ASP A 35 -11.94 -0.39 0.58
N ASP A 36 -11.09 -1.39 0.85
CA ASP A 36 -10.28 -1.42 2.07
C ASP A 36 -9.25 -0.28 2.06
N GLU A 37 -9.14 0.43 3.19
CA GLU A 37 -8.27 1.59 3.26
C GLU A 37 -6.81 1.13 3.48
N PRO A 38 -5.83 1.65 2.73
CA PRO A 38 -4.43 1.33 2.97
C PRO A 38 -3.99 1.66 4.40
N PRO A 39 -2.99 0.93 4.95
CA PRO A 39 -2.46 1.21 6.27
C PRO A 39 -2.01 2.67 6.42
N PRO A 40 -2.19 3.29 7.60
CA PRO A 40 -1.77 4.66 7.83
C PRO A 40 -0.24 4.80 7.74
N LEU A 41 0.23 5.98 7.31
CA LEU A 41 1.67 6.24 7.15
C LEU A 41 2.50 5.94 8.41
N ALA A 42 1.95 6.16 9.61
CA ALA A 42 2.63 5.86 10.86
C ALA A 42 2.89 4.36 11.06
N GLU A 43 1.98 3.51 10.59
CA GLU A 43 2.14 2.06 10.63
C GLU A 43 3.14 1.59 9.59
N LEU A 44 3.07 2.12 8.36
CA LEU A 44 4.06 1.84 7.31
C LEU A 44 5.46 2.28 7.75
N ASP A 45 5.59 3.43 8.41
CA ASP A 45 6.87 3.92 8.94
C ASP A 45 7.40 3.07 10.10
N ARG A 46 6.51 2.41 10.86
CA ARG A 46 6.92 1.41 11.87
C ARG A 46 7.59 0.22 11.20
N PHE A 47 6.99 -0.35 10.15
CA PHE A 47 7.57 -1.46 9.41
C PHE A 47 8.86 -1.07 8.70
N ARG A 48 8.92 0.11 8.08
CA ARG A 48 10.14 0.64 7.45
C ARG A 48 11.31 0.75 8.44
N ARG A 49 11.06 1.15 9.69
CA ARG A 49 12.09 1.25 10.75
C ARG A 49 12.51 -0.10 11.34
N ALA A 50 11.66 -1.11 11.23
CA ALA A 50 11.91 -2.44 11.76
C ALA A 50 12.62 -3.39 10.75
N GLY A 51 12.77 -2.94 9.50
CA GLY A 51 13.45 -3.67 8.42
C GLY A 51 14.97 -3.60 8.48
#